data_AF-R1FRI6-F1
#
_entry.id   AF-R1FRI6-F1
#
_cell.length_a   1.000
_cell.length_b   1.000
_cell.length_c   1.000
_cell.angle_alpha   90.00
_cell.angle_beta   90.00
_cell.angle_gamma   90.00
#
_symmetry.space_group_name_H-M   'P 1'
#
loop_
_entity.id
_entity.type
_entity.pdbx_description
1 polymer ?
#
loop_
_entity_poly.entity_id
_entity_poly.type
_entity_poly.pdbx_seq_one_letter_code
_entity_poly.pdbx_strand_id
1 'polypeptide(L)'
;MVGVRVRPLSAAESARGAVDCLSVTEGNKVFARDPDEKMGGRDYLRLQQFNDHAYQFDAAFGPESGSSEVYARLVRRVVTAVIDGYNGACFAYGATGSGKTHTMLGQPQACNSRREEEAVEELMAAALRDDDFDYKFGVSYVEIYNEKVKDLLNPDSQADLEVREDAKHGTHIQGAVELAVGSAAEIMEHMQRGSVYRTTEATNCNEVSSRSHAVLQVTVKAVQRYGEGGGSKRRLAKMSLIDLAGSERAYKTDNRGQRLVEGRNINRSLLSLANCINALADRTRKGAHVPYRDSKLTRLLKDSLSGTSVAAMLCAVSPSSDQYEETLNTLKRQDVPRASPEVHAAYVQLDNMEADELAAISEESAARDPSSGAVYYYNDQSSATTWHRPGPQALGQAAGAPPRTAISPREYTFGRG
;
A
#
# COMPACT_ATOMS: atom_id res chain seq x y z
N MET A 1 -3.57 -11.51 9.71
CA MET A 1 -4.66 -10.98 10.57
C MET A 1 -5.63 -10.19 9.71
N VAL A 2 -6.91 -10.18 10.07
CA VAL A 2 -7.98 -9.44 9.39
C VAL A 2 -8.70 -8.56 10.42
N GLY A 3 -8.65 -7.25 10.19
CA GLY A 3 -9.45 -6.27 10.92
C GLY A 3 -10.59 -5.72 10.05
N VAL A 4 -11.67 -5.27 10.68
CA VAL A 4 -12.75 -4.52 10.00
C VAL A 4 -12.90 -3.15 10.63
N ARG A 5 -12.98 -2.10 9.80
CA ARG A 5 -13.26 -0.74 10.24
C ARG A 5 -14.58 -0.25 9.64
N VAL A 6 -15.53 0.05 10.52
CA VAL A 6 -16.78 0.72 10.16
C VAL A 6 -16.55 2.22 10.25
N ARG A 7 -16.66 2.95 9.13
CA ARG A 7 -16.58 4.41 9.15
C ARG A 7 -17.89 5.03 9.67
N PRO A 8 -17.91 6.28 10.13
CA PRO A 8 -19.16 6.99 10.38
C PRO A 8 -19.99 7.18 9.09
N LEU A 9 -21.30 7.36 9.25
CA LEU A 9 -22.18 7.81 8.16
C LEU A 9 -21.71 9.18 7.65
N SER A 10 -21.61 9.32 6.34
CA SER A 10 -21.24 10.59 5.72
C SER A 10 -22.43 11.56 5.69
N ALA A 11 -22.15 12.87 5.71
CA ALA A 11 -23.21 13.88 5.63
C ALA A 11 -24.10 13.72 4.38
N ALA A 12 -23.54 13.26 3.26
CA ALA A 12 -24.27 13.00 2.01
C ALA A 12 -25.17 11.74 2.09
N GLU A 13 -24.78 10.73 2.88
CA GLU A 13 -25.63 9.56 3.15
C GLU A 13 -26.77 9.94 4.10
N SER A 14 -26.47 10.68 5.17
CA SER A 14 -27.49 11.18 6.10
C SER A 14 -28.50 12.10 5.42
N ALA A 15 -28.06 12.98 4.52
CA ALA A 15 -28.95 13.86 3.75
C ALA A 15 -29.86 13.11 2.78
N ARG A 16 -29.46 11.91 2.33
CA ARG A 16 -30.28 11.02 1.49
C ARG A 16 -31.22 10.12 2.30
N GLY A 17 -31.19 10.22 3.63
CA GLY A 17 -32.00 9.39 4.51
C GLY A 17 -31.47 7.97 4.68
N ALA A 18 -30.19 7.73 4.40
CA ALA A 18 -29.58 6.43 4.63
C ALA A 18 -29.54 6.10 6.13
N VAL A 19 -29.71 4.82 6.44
CA VAL A 19 -29.77 4.32 7.83
C VAL A 19 -28.49 3.56 8.16
N ASP A 20 -28.07 3.64 9.42
CA ASP A 20 -26.99 2.80 9.95
C ASP A 20 -27.46 1.34 10.10
N CYS A 21 -26.78 0.45 9.37
CA CYS A 21 -27.03 -0.98 9.32
C CYS A 21 -25.97 -1.81 10.07
N LEU A 22 -24.94 -1.19 10.66
CA LEU A 22 -23.82 -1.92 11.26
C LEU A 22 -23.65 -1.57 12.75
N SER A 23 -23.32 -2.58 13.55
CA SER A 23 -22.85 -2.35 14.92
C SER A 23 -21.65 -3.24 15.24
N VAL A 24 -20.64 -2.64 15.87
CA VAL A 24 -19.44 -3.34 16.34
C VAL A 24 -19.62 -3.67 17.82
N THR A 25 -19.30 -4.90 18.22
CA THR A 25 -19.43 -5.38 19.60
C THR A 25 -18.21 -6.20 19.99
N GLU A 26 -17.84 -6.18 21.27
CA GLU A 26 -16.70 -6.95 21.82
C GLU A 26 -15.34 -6.66 21.15
N GLY A 27 -15.25 -5.61 20.33
CA GLY A 27 -14.04 -5.24 19.60
C GLY A 27 -13.59 -6.24 18.54
N ASN A 28 -14.37 -7.29 18.25
CA ASN A 28 -14.02 -8.34 17.27
C ASN A 28 -15.23 -8.89 16.49
N LYS A 29 -16.46 -8.48 16.83
CA LYS A 29 -17.69 -8.90 16.14
C LYS A 29 -18.35 -7.70 15.45
N VAL A 30 -18.87 -7.96 14.25
CA VAL A 30 -19.64 -6.99 13.47
C VAL A 30 -21.01 -7.59 13.17
N PHE A 31 -22.07 -6.89 13.59
CA PHE A 31 -23.45 -7.23 13.28
C PHE A 31 -23.94 -6.36 12.13
N ALA A 32 -24.50 -6.99 11.11
CA ALA A 32 -25.11 -6.34 9.96
C ALA A 32 -26.62 -6.60 9.95
N ARG A 33 -27.41 -5.55 10.18
CA ARG A 33 -28.88 -5.57 10.19
C ARG A 33 -29.43 -5.16 8.84
N ASP A 34 -30.42 -5.90 8.36
CA ASP A 34 -31.03 -5.64 7.06
C ASP A 34 -31.82 -4.31 7.07
N PRO A 35 -31.55 -3.37 6.15
CA PRO A 35 -32.29 -2.11 6.07
C PRO A 35 -33.77 -2.28 5.69
N ASP A 36 -34.17 -3.40 5.06
CA ASP A 36 -35.56 -3.64 4.64
C ASP A 36 -36.53 -3.76 5.84
N GLU A 37 -36.02 -4.05 7.05
CA GLU A 37 -36.81 -4.00 8.30
C GLU A 37 -37.37 -2.60 8.60
N LYS A 38 -36.68 -1.52 8.18
CA LYS A 38 -37.08 -0.13 8.45
C LYS A 38 -37.83 0.55 7.30
N MET A 39 -37.75 -0.01 6.08
CA MET A 39 -38.35 0.57 4.86
C MET A 39 -39.75 0.03 4.53
N GLY A 40 -40.34 -0.81 5.38
CA GLY A 40 -41.72 -1.29 5.22
C GLY A 40 -41.87 -2.30 4.08
N GLY A 41 -41.12 -3.41 4.18
CA GLY A 41 -41.02 -4.52 3.22
C GLY A 41 -42.21 -4.68 2.26
N ARG A 42 -42.01 -4.30 0.99
CA ARG A 42 -42.97 -4.51 -0.09
C ARG A 42 -42.80 -5.84 -0.83
N ASP A 43 -41.74 -6.60 -0.52
CA ASP A 43 -41.45 -7.90 -1.15
C ASP A 43 -41.68 -9.06 -0.16
N TYR A 44 -42.89 -9.62 -0.19
CA TYR A 44 -43.29 -10.75 0.65
C TYR A 44 -42.45 -12.02 0.43
N LEU A 45 -41.72 -12.12 -0.68
CA LEU A 45 -40.81 -13.23 -1.01
C LEU A 45 -39.45 -13.15 -0.30
N ARG A 46 -39.04 -11.98 0.22
CA ARG A 46 -37.80 -11.81 1.01
C ARG A 46 -38.00 -11.94 2.52
N LEU A 47 -39.24 -11.97 3.00
CA LEU A 47 -39.61 -12.10 4.42
C LEU A 47 -39.08 -13.39 5.10
N GLN A 48 -38.66 -14.39 4.33
CA GLN A 48 -38.12 -15.66 4.85
C GLN A 48 -36.58 -15.64 5.05
N GLN A 49 -35.90 -14.55 4.69
CA GLN A 49 -34.43 -14.41 4.80
C GLN A 49 -34.02 -13.16 5.59
N PHE A 50 -34.78 -12.77 6.61
CA PHE A 50 -34.31 -11.81 7.62
C PHE A 50 -33.18 -12.44 8.43
N ASN A 51 -31.97 -12.41 7.88
CA ASN A 51 -30.79 -12.86 8.56
C ASN A 51 -30.01 -11.62 8.98
N ASP A 52 -30.19 -11.19 10.23
CA ASP A 52 -29.12 -10.44 10.89
C ASP A 52 -27.85 -11.28 10.80
N HIS A 53 -26.81 -10.74 10.16
CA HIS A 53 -25.56 -11.47 9.99
C HIS A 53 -24.58 -11.02 11.07
N ALA A 54 -24.03 -11.96 11.82
CA ALA A 54 -22.92 -11.73 12.74
C ALA A 54 -21.63 -12.29 12.10
N TYR A 55 -20.60 -11.45 12.04
CA TYR A 55 -19.29 -11.79 11.50
C TYR A 55 -18.23 -11.63 12.58
N GLN A 56 -17.20 -12.48 12.58
CA GLN A 56 -16.13 -12.45 13.58
C GLN A 56 -14.76 -12.29 12.91
N PHE A 57 -13.98 -11.34 13.43
CA PHE A 57 -12.66 -10.99 12.89
C PHE A 57 -11.60 -10.96 14.01
N ASP A 58 -10.32 -10.80 13.65
CA ASP A 58 -9.25 -10.62 14.64
C ASP A 58 -9.42 -9.30 15.40
N ALA A 59 -9.93 -8.26 14.72
CA ALA A 59 -10.29 -6.98 15.30
C ALA A 59 -11.44 -6.32 14.54
N ALA A 60 -12.31 -5.61 15.25
CA ALA A 60 -13.37 -4.79 14.69
C ALA A 60 -13.33 -3.40 15.35
N PHE A 61 -13.42 -2.36 14.52
CA PHE A 61 -13.29 -0.95 14.89
C PHE A 61 -14.57 -0.22 14.50
N GLY A 62 -15.17 0.46 15.47
CA GLY A 62 -16.38 1.25 15.26
C GLY A 62 -16.08 2.65 14.70
N PRO A 63 -17.11 3.48 14.46
CA PRO A 63 -16.95 4.86 13.99
C PRO A 63 -16.10 5.74 14.93
N GLU A 64 -16.19 5.47 16.23
CA GLU A 64 -15.46 6.18 17.29
C GLU A 64 -14.01 5.69 17.45
N SER A 65 -13.65 4.55 16.85
CA SER A 65 -12.31 4.00 16.97
C SER A 65 -11.30 4.86 16.22
N GLY A 66 -10.36 5.42 16.99
CA GLY A 66 -9.22 6.15 16.47
C GLY A 66 -8.24 5.26 15.73
N SER A 67 -7.40 5.86 14.88
CA SER A 67 -6.43 5.08 14.10
C SER A 67 -5.27 4.54 14.91
N SER A 68 -4.95 5.12 16.07
CA SER A 68 -3.97 4.52 17.01
C SER A 68 -4.46 3.20 17.60
N GLU A 69 -5.78 3.02 17.77
CA GLU A 69 -6.34 1.72 18.16
C GLU A 69 -6.15 0.70 17.03
N VAL A 70 -6.38 1.11 15.79
CA VAL A 70 -6.15 0.28 14.59
C VAL A 70 -4.67 -0.11 14.48
N TYR A 71 -3.77 0.86 14.67
CA TYR A 71 -2.33 0.63 14.68
C TYR A 71 -1.93 -0.39 15.75
N ALA A 72 -2.29 -0.13 17.01
CA ALA A 72 -1.91 -0.96 18.14
C ALA A 72 -2.41 -2.40 18.03
N ARG A 73 -3.63 -2.60 17.51
CA ARG A 73 -4.27 -3.93 17.45
C ARG A 73 -3.94 -4.71 16.18
N LEU A 74 -3.68 -4.04 15.05
CA LEU A 74 -3.52 -4.70 13.75
C LEU A 74 -2.12 -4.51 13.13
N VAL A 75 -1.57 -3.30 13.13
CA VAL A 75 -0.36 -2.95 12.35
C VAL A 75 0.92 -3.14 13.15
N ARG A 76 0.91 -2.93 14.47
CA ARG A 76 2.10 -3.03 15.34
C ARG A 76 2.89 -4.33 15.14
N ARG A 77 2.21 -5.46 14.99
CA ARG A 77 2.86 -6.76 14.76
C ARG A 77 3.60 -6.83 13.42
N VAL A 78 3.11 -6.14 12.40
CA VAL A 78 3.77 -6.04 11.08
C VAL A 78 5.05 -5.22 11.24
N VAL A 79 5.00 -4.09 11.94
CA VAL A 79 6.17 -3.24 12.19
C VAL A 79 7.25 -3.99 12.97
N THR A 80 6.89 -4.68 14.05
CA THR A 80 7.85 -5.50 14.82
C THR A 80 8.49 -6.57 13.94
N ALA A 81 7.70 -7.27 13.13
CA ALA A 81 8.22 -8.28 12.23
C ALA A 81 9.20 -7.68 11.19
N VAL A 82 8.95 -6.48 10.68
CA VAL A 82 9.84 -5.82 9.73
C VAL A 82 11.20 -5.50 10.35
N ILE A 83 11.23 -5.02 11.60
CA ILE A 83 12.46 -4.75 12.34
C ILE A 83 13.26 -6.04 12.61
N ASP A 84 12.56 -7.14 12.89
CA ASP A 84 13.19 -8.45 13.07
C ASP A 84 13.72 -9.06 11.76
N GLY A 85 13.45 -8.43 10.60
CA GLY A 85 13.93 -8.86 9.29
C GLY A 85 12.93 -9.66 8.45
N TYR A 86 11.65 -9.70 8.83
CA TYR A 86 10.58 -10.33 8.05
C TYR A 86 9.93 -9.32 7.10
N ASN A 87 9.37 -9.80 6.00
CA ASN A 87 8.51 -8.94 5.19
C ASN A 87 7.21 -8.62 5.95
N GLY A 88 6.66 -7.44 5.69
CA GLY A 88 5.43 -6.97 6.29
C GLY A 88 4.49 -6.43 5.24
N ALA A 89 3.19 -6.71 5.37
CA ALA A 89 2.19 -6.23 4.42
C ALA A 89 0.91 -5.77 5.12
N CYS A 90 0.49 -4.54 4.84
CA CYS A 90 -0.75 -3.96 5.32
C CYS A 90 -1.65 -3.66 4.13
N PHE A 91 -2.81 -4.33 4.05
CA PHE A 91 -3.78 -4.17 2.97
C PHE A 91 -4.99 -3.38 3.45
N ALA A 92 -5.40 -2.35 2.73
CA ALA A 92 -6.75 -1.79 2.84
C ALA A 92 -7.64 -2.33 1.73
N TYR A 93 -8.78 -2.91 2.12
CA TYR A 93 -9.74 -3.52 1.22
C TYR A 93 -11.16 -3.01 1.50
N GLY A 94 -12.00 -2.90 0.48
CA GLY A 94 -13.38 -2.45 0.64
C GLY A 94 -13.93 -1.73 -0.58
N ALA A 95 -15.22 -1.42 -0.54
CA ALA A 95 -15.90 -0.69 -1.62
C ALA A 95 -15.41 0.76 -1.74
N THR A 96 -15.65 1.39 -2.88
CA THR A 96 -15.39 2.82 -3.06
C THR A 96 -16.18 3.65 -2.06
N GLY A 97 -15.51 4.65 -1.47
CA GLY A 97 -16.11 5.47 -0.43
C GLY A 97 -16.28 4.77 0.93
N SER A 98 -15.76 3.55 1.13
CA SER A 98 -15.79 2.88 2.44
C SER A 98 -14.71 3.39 3.41
N GLY A 99 -13.75 4.18 2.91
CA GLY A 99 -12.69 4.77 3.73
C GLY A 99 -11.34 4.03 3.67
N LYS A 100 -11.06 3.26 2.62
CA LYS A 100 -9.75 2.62 2.37
C LYS A 100 -8.59 3.62 2.44
N THR A 101 -8.58 4.58 1.51
CA THR A 101 -7.60 5.66 1.42
C THR A 101 -7.58 6.53 2.68
N HIS A 102 -8.74 6.82 3.29
CA HIS A 102 -8.77 7.54 4.56
C HIS A 102 -8.07 6.77 5.70
N THR A 103 -8.10 5.45 5.65
CA THR A 103 -7.50 4.59 6.67
C THR A 103 -6.04 4.27 6.38
N MET A 104 -5.70 4.20 5.09
CA MET A 104 -4.34 4.30 4.57
C MET A 104 -3.92 5.78 4.69
N LEU A 105 -3.79 6.52 3.60
CA LEU A 105 -3.33 7.92 3.46
C LEU A 105 -3.77 9.00 4.48
N GLY A 106 -4.79 8.78 5.32
CA GLY A 106 -5.36 9.84 6.17
C GLY A 106 -6.01 10.96 5.35
N GLN A 107 -6.46 12.03 6.00
CA GLN A 107 -6.94 13.23 5.30
C GLN A 107 -5.87 14.33 5.34
N PRO A 108 -5.47 14.91 4.19
CA PRO A 108 -4.51 16.01 4.15
C PRO A 108 -4.99 17.30 4.84
N GLN A 109 -6.32 17.52 4.92
CA GLN A 109 -6.91 18.81 5.34
C GLN A 109 -7.48 18.86 6.76
N ALA A 110 -7.53 17.74 7.48
CA ALA A 110 -7.85 17.76 8.90
C ALA A 110 -6.52 17.73 9.67
N CYS A 111 -6.12 18.85 10.25
CA CYS A 111 -4.86 19.08 10.96
C CYS A 111 -4.54 18.11 12.13
N ASN A 112 -5.35 17.07 12.34
CA ASN A 112 -5.32 16.17 13.49
C ASN A 112 -5.46 14.68 13.09
N SER A 113 -5.34 14.34 11.79
CA SER A 113 -5.65 13.01 11.27
C SER A 113 -4.58 12.43 10.33
N ARG A 114 -3.30 12.56 10.72
CA ARG A 114 -2.19 11.91 10.02
C ARG A 114 -1.84 10.60 10.74
N ARG A 115 -2.01 9.44 10.08
CA ARG A 115 -2.26 8.17 10.79
C ARG A 115 -1.57 6.91 10.21
N GLU A 116 -1.10 6.93 8.96
CA GLU A 116 0.00 6.04 8.54
C GLU A 116 1.35 6.50 9.05
N GLU A 117 1.44 7.79 9.40
CA GLU A 117 2.57 8.39 10.14
C GLU A 117 2.93 7.50 11.31
N GLU A 118 1.96 7.05 12.11
CA GLU A 118 2.21 6.24 13.30
C GLU A 118 2.93 4.91 12.98
N ALA A 119 2.66 4.28 11.83
CA ALA A 119 3.33 3.03 11.46
C ALA A 119 4.75 3.24 10.94
N VAL A 120 4.97 4.27 10.12
CA VAL A 120 6.28 4.61 9.56
C VAL A 120 7.18 5.27 10.62
N GLU A 121 6.61 6.15 11.44
CA GLU A 121 7.27 6.77 12.59
C GLU A 121 7.67 5.72 13.61
N GLU A 122 6.78 4.81 13.99
CA GLU A 122 7.13 3.76 14.94
C GLU A 122 8.09 2.73 14.33
N LEU A 123 8.05 2.48 13.03
CA LEU A 123 9.08 1.67 12.35
C LEU A 123 10.46 2.31 12.50
N MET A 124 10.61 3.59 12.15
CA MET A 124 11.90 4.27 12.28
C MET A 124 12.29 4.49 13.74
N ALA A 125 11.34 4.76 14.64
CA ALA A 125 11.60 4.86 16.07
C ALA A 125 12.04 3.52 16.66
N ALA A 126 11.42 2.41 16.24
CA ALA A 126 11.85 1.07 16.66
C ALA A 126 13.26 0.74 16.19
N ALA A 127 13.62 1.12 14.96
CA ALA A 127 14.97 0.99 14.45
C ALA A 127 15.98 1.86 15.21
N LEU A 128 15.61 3.07 15.61
CA LEU A 128 16.46 3.96 16.42
C LEU A 128 16.67 3.44 17.85
N ARG A 129 15.73 2.65 18.38
CA ARG A 129 15.83 2.03 19.71
C ARG A 129 16.63 0.72 19.71
N ASP A 130 16.90 0.16 18.52
CA ASP A 130 17.71 -1.05 18.39
C ASP A 130 19.20 -0.65 18.36
N ASP A 131 19.91 -1.03 19.43
CA ASP A 131 21.32 -0.72 19.59
C ASP A 131 22.26 -1.73 18.91
N ASP A 132 21.74 -2.86 18.44
CA ASP A 132 22.53 -3.95 17.88
C ASP A 132 22.77 -3.76 16.37
N PHE A 133 21.91 -3.00 15.69
CA PHE A 133 21.92 -2.84 14.23
C PHE A 133 21.94 -1.38 13.77
N ASP A 134 22.63 -1.13 12.66
CA ASP A 134 22.52 0.09 11.87
C ASP A 134 21.51 -0.07 10.76
N TYR A 135 20.58 0.88 10.66
CA TYR A 135 19.45 0.82 9.73
C TYR A 135 19.59 1.82 8.59
N LYS A 136 19.27 1.37 7.37
CA LYS A 136 19.07 2.20 6.18
C LYS A 136 17.69 1.94 5.60
N PHE A 137 17.02 3.01 5.17
CA PHE A 137 15.66 2.97 4.65
C PHE A 137 15.61 3.42 3.19
N GLY A 138 14.81 2.73 2.39
CA GLY A 138 14.45 3.11 1.02
C GLY A 138 12.94 3.14 0.87
N VAL A 139 12.41 4.02 0.02
CA VAL A 139 10.99 4.10 -0.30
C VAL A 139 10.75 4.03 -1.80
N SER A 140 9.82 3.18 -2.21
CA SER A 140 9.26 3.17 -3.56
C SER A 140 7.74 3.31 -3.46
N TYR A 141 7.13 3.99 -4.44
CA TYR A 141 5.69 4.16 -4.47
C TYR A 141 5.17 4.00 -5.89
N VAL A 142 4.29 3.02 -6.09
CA VAL A 142 3.77 2.70 -7.43
C VAL A 142 2.26 2.63 -7.44
N GLU A 143 1.71 2.91 -8.62
CA GLU A 143 0.32 2.71 -8.95
C GLU A 143 0.19 1.56 -9.95
N ILE A 144 -0.75 0.66 -9.71
CA ILE A 144 -1.17 -0.36 -10.65
C ILE A 144 -2.58 -0.04 -11.12
N TYR A 145 -2.70 0.45 -12.35
CA TYR A 145 -3.96 0.80 -12.98
C TYR A 145 -4.09 0.04 -14.30
N ASN A 146 -5.18 -0.69 -14.47
CA ASN A 146 -5.48 -1.42 -15.71
C ASN A 146 -4.32 -2.37 -16.16
N GLU A 147 -3.70 -3.08 -15.20
CA GLU A 147 -2.50 -3.92 -15.41
C GLU A 147 -1.28 -3.17 -15.97
N LYS A 148 -1.24 -1.84 -15.84
CA LYS A 148 -0.05 -1.01 -16.08
C LYS A 148 0.53 -0.55 -14.75
N VAL A 149 1.85 -0.56 -14.64
CA VAL A 149 2.58 -0.13 -13.44
C VAL A 149 3.21 1.22 -13.71
N LYS A 150 2.97 2.17 -12.82
CA LYS A 150 3.49 3.53 -12.91
C LYS A 150 4.22 3.89 -11.63
N ASP A 151 5.34 4.57 -11.76
CA ASP A 151 6.07 5.13 -10.63
C ASP A 151 5.45 6.46 -10.18
N LEU A 152 5.02 6.53 -8.92
CA LEU A 152 4.44 7.73 -8.32
C LEU A 152 5.49 8.69 -7.76
N LEU A 153 6.75 8.26 -7.64
CA LEU A 153 7.87 9.09 -7.20
C LEU A 153 8.63 9.70 -8.39
N ASN A 154 8.44 9.15 -9.59
CA ASN A 154 9.01 9.65 -10.84
C ASN A 154 7.91 10.00 -11.87
N PRO A 155 7.31 11.20 -11.77
CA PRO A 155 6.17 11.60 -12.61
C PRO A 155 6.53 11.80 -14.09
N ASP A 156 7.81 11.92 -14.42
CA ASP A 156 8.28 12.01 -15.81
C ASP A 156 8.35 10.63 -16.48
N SER A 157 8.27 9.56 -15.69
CA SER A 157 8.23 8.19 -16.18
C SER A 157 6.85 7.88 -16.77
N GLN A 158 6.75 7.95 -18.09
CA GLN A 158 5.58 7.51 -18.86
C GLN A 158 5.61 6.01 -19.20
N ALA A 159 6.59 5.26 -18.67
CA ALA A 159 6.78 3.85 -18.98
C ALA A 159 5.84 2.96 -18.16
N ASP A 160 5.22 1.97 -18.82
CA ASP A 160 4.60 0.84 -18.12
C ASP A 160 5.70 -0.07 -17.57
N LEU A 161 5.92 -0.04 -16.27
CA LEU A 161 7.01 -0.75 -15.63
C LEU A 161 6.72 -2.26 -15.52
N GLU A 162 7.78 -3.06 -15.57
CA GLU A 162 7.69 -4.52 -15.46
C GLU A 162 8.00 -5.00 -14.05
N VAL A 163 7.16 -5.91 -13.54
CA VAL A 163 7.42 -6.62 -12.28
C VAL A 163 8.32 -7.82 -12.55
N ARG A 164 9.50 -7.84 -11.95
CA ARG A 164 10.50 -8.92 -12.10
C ARG A 164 10.74 -9.62 -10.77
N GLU A 165 11.26 -10.84 -10.86
CA GLU A 165 11.67 -11.65 -9.71
C GLU A 165 13.16 -11.92 -9.84
N ASP A 166 13.90 -11.68 -8.76
CA ASP A 166 15.33 -11.99 -8.64
C ASP A 166 15.59 -12.81 -7.38
N ALA A 167 16.61 -13.68 -7.42
CA ALA A 167 17.01 -14.53 -6.31
C ALA A 167 17.56 -13.72 -5.12
N LYS A 168 18.19 -12.56 -5.36
CA LYS A 168 18.77 -11.72 -4.29
C LYS A 168 17.74 -10.74 -3.71
N HIS A 169 16.96 -10.11 -4.56
CA HIS A 169 16.07 -9.01 -4.16
C HIS A 169 14.59 -9.41 -4.03
N GLY A 170 14.26 -10.66 -4.36
CA GLY A 170 12.88 -11.11 -4.48
C GLY A 170 12.16 -10.38 -5.62
N THR A 171 10.89 -10.10 -5.42
CA THR A 171 10.07 -9.37 -6.37
C THR A 171 10.38 -7.87 -6.33
N HIS A 172 10.63 -7.26 -7.49
CA HIS A 172 10.90 -5.83 -7.63
C HIS A 172 10.32 -5.28 -8.95
N ILE A 173 10.30 -3.97 -9.09
CA ILE A 173 9.78 -3.28 -10.29
C ILE A 173 10.97 -2.70 -11.05
N GLN A 174 11.23 -3.22 -12.24
CA GLN A 174 12.36 -2.75 -13.03
C GLN A 174 12.10 -1.32 -13.52
N GLY A 175 13.05 -0.42 -13.25
CA GLY A 175 12.96 1.00 -13.64
C GLY A 175 12.16 1.88 -12.68
N ALA A 176 11.60 1.31 -11.59
CA ALA A 176 11.04 2.13 -10.51
C ALA A 176 12.16 2.77 -9.69
N VAL A 177 11.93 4.01 -9.26
CA VAL A 177 12.83 4.72 -8.36
C VAL A 177 12.60 4.24 -6.92
N GLU A 178 13.70 4.01 -6.22
CA GLU A 178 13.72 3.79 -4.78
C GLU A 178 14.56 4.90 -4.15
N LEU A 179 13.90 5.77 -3.37
CA LEU A 179 14.52 6.94 -2.75
C LEU A 179 15.05 6.55 -1.37
N ALA A 180 16.32 6.84 -1.08
CA ALA A 180 16.84 6.71 0.26
C ALA A 180 16.22 7.80 1.16
N VAL A 181 15.84 7.42 2.38
CA VAL A 181 15.14 8.30 3.32
C VAL A 181 15.79 8.24 4.69
N GLY A 182 15.96 9.40 5.32
CA GLY A 182 16.59 9.55 6.64
C GLY A 182 15.58 9.71 7.78
N SER A 183 14.32 10.03 7.48
CA SER A 183 13.30 10.33 8.47
C SER A 183 11.90 9.90 8.04
N ALA A 184 11.01 9.72 9.02
CA ALA A 184 9.62 9.37 8.75
C ALA A 184 8.91 10.50 8.00
N ALA A 185 9.29 11.76 8.30
CA ALA A 185 8.78 12.94 7.61
C ALA A 185 9.08 12.93 6.10
N GLU A 186 10.27 12.48 5.67
CA GLU A 186 10.61 12.34 4.25
C GLU A 186 9.76 11.27 3.55
N ILE A 187 9.54 10.12 4.19
CA ILE A 187 8.64 9.08 3.65
C ILE A 187 7.24 9.66 3.46
N MET A 188 6.75 10.40 4.45
CA MET A 188 5.43 11.02 4.40
C MET A 188 5.31 12.08 3.31
N GLU A 189 6.36 12.88 3.09
CA GLU A 189 6.41 13.84 1.99
C GLU A 189 6.35 13.12 0.63
N HIS A 190 7.15 12.06 0.44
CA HIS A 190 7.13 11.27 -0.79
C HIS A 190 5.78 10.60 -1.04
N MET A 191 5.14 10.08 0.00
CA MET A 191 3.81 9.49 -0.07
C MET A 191 2.73 10.53 -0.43
N GLN A 192 2.78 11.72 0.17
CA GLN A 192 1.87 12.83 -0.15
C GLN A 192 2.06 13.29 -1.60
N ARG A 193 3.31 13.46 -2.04
CA ARG A 193 3.62 13.84 -3.42
C ARG A 193 3.11 12.81 -4.43
N GLY A 194 3.36 11.53 -4.17
CA GLY A 194 2.84 10.45 -5.03
C GLY A 194 1.31 10.37 -5.02
N SER A 195 0.66 10.66 -3.88
CA SER A 195 -0.80 10.69 -3.78
C SER A 195 -1.43 11.83 -4.59
N VAL A 196 -0.78 13.00 -4.62
CA VAL A 196 -1.19 14.12 -5.48
C VAL A 196 -1.06 13.70 -6.95
N TYR A 197 0.07 13.10 -7.33
CA TYR A 197 0.29 12.65 -8.71
C TYR A 197 -0.70 11.58 -9.16
N ARG A 198 -1.06 10.64 -8.27
CA ARG A 198 -2.15 9.67 -8.46
C ARG A 198 -3.50 10.35 -8.73
N THR A 199 -3.72 11.56 -8.21
CA THR A 199 -5.01 12.27 -8.28
C THR A 199 -5.08 13.25 -9.47
N THR A 200 -3.97 13.88 -9.88
CA THR A 200 -3.97 15.00 -10.85
C THR A 200 -4.07 14.61 -12.32
N GLU A 201 -3.80 13.37 -12.72
CA GLU A 201 -3.89 12.96 -14.13
C GLU A 201 -5.33 12.72 -14.65
N ALA A 202 -6.34 12.72 -13.78
CA ALA A 202 -7.72 12.48 -14.19
C ALA A 202 -8.60 13.73 -14.08
N THR A 203 -9.28 14.05 -15.17
CA THR A 203 -10.29 15.10 -15.31
C THR A 203 -11.51 14.97 -14.38
N ASN A 204 -11.52 14.03 -13.44
CA ASN A 204 -12.52 13.88 -12.38
C ASN A 204 -11.85 13.34 -11.10
N CYS A 205 -11.55 14.24 -10.15
CA CYS A 205 -10.76 14.00 -8.94
C CYS A 205 -11.25 12.90 -7.97
N ASN A 206 -12.42 12.27 -8.21
CA ASN A 206 -13.02 11.29 -7.30
C ASN A 206 -13.03 9.84 -7.85
N GLU A 207 -12.57 9.58 -9.07
CA GLU A 207 -12.83 8.31 -9.79
C GLU A 207 -11.60 7.39 -9.98
N VAL A 208 -10.38 7.83 -9.64
CA VAL A 208 -9.14 7.04 -9.89
C VAL A 208 -8.71 6.19 -8.70
N SER A 209 -8.78 6.70 -7.46
CA SER A 209 -8.39 5.92 -6.26
C SER A 209 -9.29 4.69 -6.04
N SER A 210 -10.51 4.71 -6.59
CA SER A 210 -11.43 3.56 -6.64
C SER A 210 -11.03 2.51 -7.68
N ARG A 211 -10.16 2.85 -8.62
CA ARG A 211 -9.87 2.06 -9.82
C ARG A 211 -8.41 1.67 -9.99
N SER A 212 -7.51 2.20 -9.18
CA SER A 212 -6.10 1.81 -9.15
C SER A 212 -5.70 1.30 -7.78
N HIS A 213 -4.72 0.39 -7.77
CA HIS A 213 -4.06 -0.04 -6.53
C HIS A 213 -2.83 0.83 -6.32
N ALA A 214 -2.61 1.32 -5.11
CA ALA A 214 -1.37 2.00 -4.73
C ALA A 214 -0.57 1.12 -3.78
N VAL A 215 0.72 0.96 -4.05
CA VAL A 215 1.64 0.13 -3.27
C VAL A 215 2.85 0.97 -2.89
N LEU A 216 2.91 1.39 -1.62
CA LEU A 216 4.09 2.01 -1.02
C LEU A 216 4.93 0.90 -0.39
N GLN A 217 6.21 0.81 -0.74
CA GLN A 217 7.14 -0.14 -0.12
C GLN A 217 8.25 0.63 0.58
N VAL A 218 8.42 0.36 1.87
CA VAL A 218 9.56 0.80 2.67
C VAL A 218 10.52 -0.38 2.80
N THR A 219 11.68 -0.29 2.15
CA THR A 219 12.76 -1.25 2.29
C THR A 219 13.57 -0.91 3.54
N VAL A 220 13.78 -1.89 4.41
CA VAL A 220 14.59 -1.78 5.62
C VAL A 220 15.80 -2.68 5.50
N LYS A 221 16.99 -2.08 5.50
CA LYS A 221 18.28 -2.77 5.51
C LYS A 221 18.91 -2.57 6.90
N ALA A 222 19.25 -3.65 7.59
CA ALA A 222 19.90 -3.60 8.89
C ALA A 222 21.24 -4.35 8.87
N VAL A 223 22.30 -3.77 9.44
CA VAL A 223 23.63 -4.38 9.56
C VAL A 223 24.05 -4.37 11.01
N GLN A 224 24.47 -5.52 11.55
CA GLN A 224 24.86 -5.63 12.95
C GLN A 224 26.12 -4.79 13.24
N ARG A 225 26.06 -3.92 14.27
CA ARG A 225 27.15 -3.02 14.68
C ARG A 225 28.35 -3.76 15.24
N TYR A 226 28.08 -4.73 16.13
CA TYR A 226 29.09 -5.50 16.84
C TYR A 226 28.87 -7.00 16.61
N GLY A 227 29.87 -7.68 16.05
CA GLY A 227 29.85 -9.12 15.84
C GLY A 227 31.15 -9.76 16.32
N GLU A 228 31.09 -10.58 17.37
CA GLU A 228 32.20 -11.46 17.73
C GLU A 228 32.25 -12.63 16.74
N GLY A 229 33.31 -12.68 15.92
CA GLY A 229 33.59 -13.81 15.03
C GLY A 229 33.15 -13.63 13.58
N GLY A 230 33.82 -12.75 12.84
CA GLY A 230 34.01 -12.85 11.38
C GLY A 230 32.79 -12.70 10.46
N GLY A 231 31.57 -12.55 10.97
CA GLY A 231 30.36 -12.35 10.16
C GLY A 231 29.38 -11.37 10.78
N SER A 232 29.20 -10.20 10.17
CA SER A 232 28.13 -9.26 10.54
C SER A 232 26.78 -9.80 10.07
N LYS A 233 25.84 -10.01 10.99
CA LYS A 233 24.46 -10.36 10.63
C LYS A 233 23.82 -9.21 9.85
N ARG A 234 23.04 -9.55 8.82
CA ARG A 234 22.33 -8.57 7.98
C ARG A 234 20.87 -8.95 7.88
N ARG A 235 20.00 -7.95 7.85
CA ARG A 235 18.56 -8.11 7.64
C ARG A 235 18.13 -7.27 6.44
N LEU A 236 17.27 -7.84 5.61
CA LEU A 236 16.59 -7.13 4.54
C LEU A 236 15.10 -7.46 4.65
N ALA A 237 14.29 -6.44 4.85
CA ALA A 237 12.84 -6.56 4.96
C ALA A 237 12.15 -5.50 4.10
N LYS A 238 10.95 -5.82 3.61
CA LYS A 238 10.07 -4.87 2.94
C LYS A 238 8.77 -4.74 3.71
N MET A 239 8.43 -3.52 4.13
CA MET A 239 7.10 -3.17 4.62
C MET A 239 6.28 -2.60 3.47
N SER A 240 5.21 -3.28 3.08
CA SER A 240 4.31 -2.86 2.00
C SER A 240 2.99 -2.33 2.56
N LEU A 241 2.68 -1.06 2.29
CA LEU A 241 1.39 -0.43 2.56
C LEU A 241 0.59 -0.37 1.26
N ILE A 242 -0.54 -1.07 1.21
CA ILE A 242 -1.27 -1.37 -0.02
C ILE A 242 -2.71 -0.84 0.09
N ASP A 243 -3.03 0.18 -0.70
CA ASP A 243 -4.39 0.71 -0.89
C ASP A 243 -5.01 0.08 -2.14
N LEU A 244 -5.89 -0.90 -1.95
CA LEU A 244 -6.50 -1.62 -3.06
C LEU A 244 -7.62 -0.80 -3.71
N ALA A 245 -7.88 -1.07 -4.99
CA ALA A 245 -9.04 -0.56 -5.70
C ALA A 245 -10.37 -1.00 -5.05
N GLY A 246 -11.46 -0.32 -5.41
CA GLY A 246 -12.82 -0.62 -4.98
C GLY A 246 -13.21 -2.06 -5.28
N SER A 247 -13.79 -2.75 -4.29
CA SER A 247 -14.23 -4.14 -4.39
C SER A 247 -15.64 -4.31 -4.97
N GLU A 248 -16.32 -3.21 -5.31
CA GLU A 248 -17.66 -3.20 -5.88
C GLU A 248 -17.73 -3.81 -7.28
N ARG A 249 -18.91 -4.32 -7.64
CA ARG A 249 -19.12 -5.00 -8.92
C ARG A 249 -19.25 -4.00 -10.07
N ALA A 250 -18.47 -4.21 -11.14
CA ALA A 250 -18.45 -3.36 -12.33
C ALA A 250 -19.80 -3.24 -13.08
N TYR A 251 -20.78 -4.12 -12.82
CA TYR A 251 -22.10 -4.07 -13.46
C TYR A 251 -23.01 -2.94 -12.91
N LYS A 252 -22.76 -2.44 -11.70
CA LYS A 252 -23.57 -1.35 -11.10
C LYS A 252 -23.26 0.03 -11.69
N THR A 253 -22.14 0.16 -12.40
CA THR A 253 -21.77 1.36 -13.14
C THR A 253 -22.17 1.20 -14.61
N ASP A 254 -22.88 2.17 -15.19
CA ASP A 254 -23.26 2.20 -16.63
C ASP A 254 -22.02 2.40 -17.53
N ASN A 255 -21.12 1.41 -17.50
CA ASN A 255 -19.80 1.45 -18.08
C ASN A 255 -19.84 0.76 -19.45
N ARG A 256 -19.96 1.56 -20.52
CA ARG A 256 -19.83 1.08 -21.91
C ARG A 256 -18.39 1.29 -22.42
N GLY A 257 -17.93 0.40 -23.31
CA GLY A 257 -16.64 0.56 -24.00
C GLY A 257 -15.41 0.34 -23.10
N GLN A 258 -14.42 1.25 -23.15
CA GLN A 258 -13.14 1.13 -22.43
C GLN A 258 -13.30 0.99 -20.90
N ARG A 259 -14.33 1.62 -20.31
CA ARG A 259 -14.63 1.51 -18.87
C ARG A 259 -15.06 0.10 -18.43
N LEU A 260 -15.64 -0.69 -19.34
CA LEU A 260 -15.97 -2.09 -19.06
C LEU A 260 -14.70 -2.95 -18.97
N VAL A 261 -13.75 -2.72 -19.88
CA VAL A 261 -12.45 -3.41 -19.91
C VAL A 261 -11.64 -3.07 -18.66
N GLU A 262 -11.63 -1.79 -18.30
CA GLU A 262 -11.03 -1.28 -17.06
C GLU A 262 -11.65 -1.95 -15.82
N GLY A 263 -12.98 -1.92 -15.67
CA GLY A 263 -13.68 -2.57 -14.57
C GLY A 263 -13.41 -4.08 -14.47
N ARG A 264 -13.24 -4.76 -15.62
CA ARG A 264 -12.84 -6.17 -15.66
C ARG A 264 -11.42 -6.37 -15.14
N ASN A 265 -10.47 -5.52 -15.51
CA ASN A 265 -9.08 -5.66 -15.09
C ASN A 265 -8.89 -5.34 -13.59
N ILE A 266 -9.62 -4.37 -13.05
CA ILE A 266 -9.68 -4.09 -11.61
C ILE A 266 -10.18 -5.33 -10.85
N ASN A 267 -11.31 -5.89 -11.29
CA ASN A 267 -11.85 -7.10 -10.65
C ASN A 267 -10.95 -8.33 -10.82
N ARG A 268 -10.24 -8.44 -11.94
CA ARG A 268 -9.27 -9.52 -12.18
C ARG A 268 -8.14 -9.48 -11.15
N SER A 269 -7.53 -8.32 -10.90
CA SER A 269 -6.45 -8.19 -9.92
C SER A 269 -6.91 -8.50 -8.49
N LEU A 270 -8.10 -8.03 -8.08
CA LEU A 270 -8.69 -8.35 -6.78
C LEU A 270 -9.07 -9.82 -6.63
N LEU A 271 -9.62 -10.44 -7.68
CA LEU A 271 -9.94 -11.87 -7.70
C LEU A 271 -8.68 -12.72 -7.61
N SER A 272 -7.64 -12.34 -8.36
CA SER A 272 -6.33 -13.01 -8.32
C SER A 272 -5.74 -12.97 -6.91
N LEU A 273 -5.83 -11.82 -6.23
CA LEU A 273 -5.40 -11.66 -4.84
C LEU A 273 -6.18 -12.57 -3.89
N ALA A 274 -7.51 -12.61 -4.02
CA ALA A 274 -8.34 -13.50 -3.22
C ALA A 274 -7.99 -14.99 -3.45
N ASN A 275 -7.76 -15.40 -4.70
CA ASN A 275 -7.34 -16.75 -5.03
C ASN A 275 -5.97 -17.10 -4.41
N CYS A 276 -5.03 -16.15 -4.42
CA CYS A 276 -3.72 -16.34 -3.77
C CYS A 276 -3.87 -16.53 -2.25
N ILE A 277 -4.64 -15.66 -1.59
CA ILE A 277 -4.88 -15.74 -0.14
C ILE A 277 -5.57 -17.05 0.23
N ASN A 278 -6.59 -17.47 -0.54
CA ASN A 278 -7.31 -18.71 -0.28
C ASN A 278 -6.41 -19.94 -0.46
N ALA A 279 -5.57 -19.96 -1.50
CA ALA A 279 -4.61 -21.03 -1.70
C ALA A 279 -3.58 -21.12 -0.57
N LEU A 280 -3.16 -19.98 -0.01
CA LEU A 280 -2.25 -19.91 1.14
C LEU A 280 -2.91 -20.29 2.47
N ALA A 281 -4.19 -19.97 2.63
CA ALA A 281 -4.94 -20.27 3.85
C ALA A 281 -5.30 -21.76 3.96
N ASP A 282 -5.44 -22.46 2.83
CA ASP A 282 -5.77 -23.88 2.78
C ASP A 282 -4.57 -24.77 3.18
N ARG A 283 -4.44 -25.02 4.48
CA ARG A 283 -3.40 -25.90 5.05
C ARG A 283 -3.53 -27.36 4.62
N THR A 284 -4.66 -27.79 4.05
CA THR A 284 -4.84 -29.17 3.57
C THR A 284 -4.06 -29.43 2.28
N ARG A 285 -3.73 -28.37 1.54
CA ARG A 285 -3.02 -28.42 0.27
C ARG A 285 -1.60 -27.86 0.39
N LYS A 286 -0.81 -28.39 1.33
CA LYS A 286 0.63 -28.05 1.41
C LYS A 286 1.31 -28.28 0.06
N GLY A 287 1.90 -27.23 -0.51
CA GLY A 287 2.57 -27.28 -1.81
C GLY A 287 1.67 -27.06 -3.04
N ALA A 288 0.39 -26.70 -2.87
CA ALA A 288 -0.43 -26.29 -4.00
C ALA A 288 0.13 -25.05 -4.70
N HIS A 289 0.01 -25.05 -6.03
CA HIS A 289 0.39 -23.90 -6.84
C HIS A 289 -0.46 -22.68 -6.47
N VAL A 290 0.20 -21.61 -6.04
CA VAL A 290 -0.44 -20.32 -5.78
C VAL A 290 -0.34 -19.44 -7.03
N PRO A 291 -1.45 -18.93 -7.58
CA PRO A 291 -1.48 -18.28 -8.89
C PRO A 291 -1.02 -16.81 -8.86
N TYR A 292 0.19 -16.53 -8.35
CA TYR A 292 0.73 -15.16 -8.28
C TYR A 292 0.81 -14.48 -9.64
N ARG A 293 0.94 -15.24 -10.72
CA ARG A 293 1.14 -14.74 -12.09
C ARG A 293 -0.12 -14.19 -12.76
N ASP A 294 -1.30 -14.35 -12.16
CA ASP A 294 -2.57 -14.00 -12.78
C ASP A 294 -2.81 -12.47 -12.92
N SER A 295 -2.09 -11.65 -12.14
CA SER A 295 -2.08 -10.19 -12.22
C SER A 295 -0.72 -9.60 -11.86
N LYS A 296 -0.38 -8.39 -12.36
CA LYS A 296 0.84 -7.67 -11.95
C LYS A 296 0.85 -7.37 -10.44
N LEU A 297 -0.32 -7.11 -9.85
CA LEU A 297 -0.48 -6.90 -8.41
C LEU A 297 -0.04 -8.13 -7.60
N THR A 298 -0.57 -9.31 -7.91
CA THR A 298 -0.23 -10.55 -7.19
C THR A 298 1.21 -11.00 -7.43
N ARG A 299 1.80 -10.64 -8.58
CA ARG A 299 3.23 -10.83 -8.83
C ARG A 299 4.02 -9.96 -7.87
N LEU A 300 3.76 -8.65 -7.84
CA LEU A 300 4.46 -7.69 -6.98
C LEU A 300 4.38 -8.09 -5.50
N LEU A 301 3.22 -8.58 -5.08
CA LEU A 301 2.94 -8.95 -3.70
C LEU A 301 3.33 -10.39 -3.33
N LYS A 302 3.99 -11.14 -4.22
CA LYS A 302 4.41 -12.50 -3.95
C LYS A 302 5.23 -12.60 -2.65
N ASP A 303 6.21 -11.71 -2.47
CA ASP A 303 7.05 -11.65 -1.27
C ASP A 303 6.28 -11.20 -0.03
N SER A 304 5.20 -10.43 -0.21
CA SER A 304 4.32 -9.92 0.83
C SER A 304 3.29 -10.95 1.31
N LEU A 305 2.92 -11.90 0.45
CA LEU A 305 1.91 -12.92 0.72
C LEU A 305 2.51 -14.28 1.09
N SER A 306 3.72 -14.57 0.62
CA SER A 306 4.36 -15.88 0.75
C SER A 306 5.63 -15.83 1.60
N GLY A 307 6.10 -17.01 2.02
CA GLY A 307 7.34 -17.15 2.76
C GLY A 307 7.28 -16.51 4.14
N THR A 308 8.31 -15.73 4.47
CA THR A 308 8.58 -15.17 5.79
C THR A 308 8.00 -13.75 5.87
N SER A 309 6.68 -13.65 5.70
CA SER A 309 5.95 -12.39 5.70
C SER A 309 4.81 -12.38 6.71
N VAL A 310 4.62 -11.24 7.38
CA VAL A 310 3.48 -10.99 8.27
C VAL A 310 2.50 -10.05 7.58
N ALA A 311 1.30 -10.54 7.31
CA ALA A 311 0.26 -9.79 6.62
C ALA A 311 -0.91 -9.40 7.56
N ALA A 312 -1.32 -8.14 7.46
CA ALA A 312 -2.51 -7.58 8.06
C ALA A 312 -3.43 -7.02 6.97
N MET A 313 -4.70 -7.41 6.98
CA MET A 313 -5.72 -6.87 6.08
C MET A 313 -6.75 -6.10 6.89
N LEU A 314 -7.04 -4.87 6.50
CA LEU A 314 -8.04 -4.01 7.09
C LEU A 314 -9.16 -3.77 6.08
N CYS A 315 -10.34 -4.26 6.41
CA CYS A 315 -11.52 -4.13 5.58
C CYS A 315 -12.30 -2.88 6.00
N ALA A 316 -12.29 -1.86 5.16
CA ALA A 316 -13.08 -0.65 5.37
C ALA A 316 -14.49 -0.86 4.82
N VAL A 317 -15.52 -0.63 5.64
CA VAL A 317 -16.93 -0.82 5.29
C VAL A 317 -17.77 0.40 5.65
N SER A 318 -18.83 0.65 4.88
CA SER A 318 -19.80 1.70 5.17
C SER A 318 -20.97 1.14 6.00
N PRO A 319 -21.42 1.86 7.04
CA PRO A 319 -22.64 1.51 7.76
C PRO A 319 -23.91 1.83 6.97
N SER A 320 -23.82 2.60 5.87
CA SER A 320 -24.99 3.07 5.11
C SER A 320 -25.79 1.93 4.47
N SER A 321 -27.11 2.00 4.63
CA SER A 321 -28.09 1.19 3.90
C SER A 321 -27.87 1.19 2.39
N ASP A 322 -27.41 2.30 1.81
CA ASP A 322 -27.17 2.42 0.36
C ASP A 322 -26.03 1.49 -0.12
N GLN A 323 -25.11 1.14 0.79
CA GLN A 323 -23.95 0.30 0.51
C GLN A 323 -24.08 -1.09 1.13
N TYR A 324 -25.24 -1.44 1.68
CA TYR A 324 -25.45 -2.64 2.49
C TYR A 324 -24.99 -3.92 1.78
N GLU A 325 -25.35 -4.11 0.51
CA GLU A 325 -24.93 -5.28 -0.27
C GLU A 325 -23.40 -5.39 -0.42
N GLU A 326 -22.70 -4.28 -0.65
CA GLU A 326 -21.24 -4.28 -0.82
C GLU A 326 -20.51 -4.46 0.51
N THR A 327 -21.08 -3.91 1.60
CA THR A 327 -20.66 -4.18 2.97
C THR A 327 -20.79 -5.66 3.29
N LEU A 328 -21.93 -6.29 3.03
CA LEU A 328 -22.12 -7.73 3.22
C LEU A 328 -21.14 -8.55 2.37
N ASN A 329 -20.92 -8.18 1.11
CA ASN A 329 -19.94 -8.87 0.26
C ASN A 329 -18.52 -8.79 0.84
N THR A 330 -18.14 -7.64 1.41
CA THR A 330 -16.83 -7.45 2.03
C THR A 330 -16.69 -8.28 3.31
N LEU A 331 -17.70 -8.24 4.18
CA LEU A 331 -17.71 -9.02 5.43
C LEU A 331 -17.70 -10.53 5.15
N LYS A 332 -18.61 -11.02 4.30
CA LYS A 332 -18.72 -12.46 3.94
C LYS A 332 -17.44 -13.02 3.34
N ARG A 333 -16.75 -12.27 2.48
CA ARG A 333 -15.50 -12.73 1.85
C ARG A 333 -14.34 -12.87 2.85
N GLN A 334 -14.39 -12.14 3.95
CA GLN A 334 -13.28 -12.02 4.90
C GLN A 334 -13.56 -12.73 6.23
N ASP A 335 -14.82 -13.09 6.48
CA ASP A 335 -15.29 -13.97 7.56
C ASP A 335 -14.98 -15.44 7.23
N VAL A 336 -13.70 -15.75 7.07
CA VAL A 336 -13.20 -17.11 6.88
C VAL A 336 -12.37 -17.47 8.11
N PRO A 337 -12.58 -18.65 8.74
CA PRO A 337 -11.74 -19.09 9.84
C PRO A 337 -10.29 -19.21 9.37
N ARG A 338 -9.42 -18.29 9.82
CA ARG A 338 -7.98 -18.34 9.52
C ARG A 338 -7.25 -18.87 10.75
N ALA A 339 -6.47 -19.92 10.57
CA ALA A 339 -5.53 -20.34 11.59
C ALA A 339 -4.50 -19.22 11.85
N SER A 340 -4.12 -19.02 13.10
CA SER A 340 -3.10 -18.07 13.51
C SER A 340 -1.82 -18.24 12.68
N PRO A 341 -1.20 -17.16 12.17
CA PRO A 341 0.07 -17.29 11.46
C PRO A 341 1.13 -17.78 12.44
N GLU A 342 1.68 -18.98 12.18
CA GLU A 342 2.90 -19.45 12.83
C GLU A 342 4.07 -18.71 12.19
N VAL A 343 4.58 -17.68 12.87
CA VAL A 343 5.80 -16.99 12.43
C VAL A 343 6.98 -17.89 12.78
N HIS A 344 7.56 -18.56 11.78
CA HIS A 344 8.81 -19.30 11.94
C HIS A 344 9.98 -18.33 11.82
N ALA A 345 10.98 -18.49 12.70
CA ALA A 345 12.15 -17.63 12.68
C ALA A 345 12.90 -17.77 11.35
N ALA A 346 13.11 -16.68 10.63
CA ALA A 346 13.86 -16.66 9.38
C ALA A 346 15.06 -15.73 9.50
N TYR A 347 16.23 -16.33 9.59
CA TYR A 347 17.47 -15.62 9.34
C TYR A 347 17.74 -15.72 7.84
N VAL A 348 17.67 -14.60 7.11
CA VAL A 348 18.25 -14.55 5.76
C VAL A 348 19.75 -14.38 5.95
N GLN A 349 20.51 -15.46 5.76
CA GLN A 349 21.95 -15.38 5.53
C GLN A 349 22.16 -14.69 4.17
N LEU A 350 22.37 -13.37 4.20
CA LEU A 350 22.82 -12.60 3.04
C LEU A 350 24.32 -12.89 2.82
N ASP A 351 24.64 -14.11 2.40
CA ASP A 351 26.03 -14.60 2.32
C ASP A 351 26.83 -14.03 1.12
N ASN A 352 26.26 -13.16 0.28
CA ASN A 352 26.93 -12.68 -0.94
C ASN A 352 26.65 -11.19 -1.28
N MET A 353 27.09 -10.29 -0.42
CA MET A 353 27.35 -8.89 -0.77
C MET A 353 28.84 -8.66 -0.63
N GLU A 354 29.49 -8.20 -1.71
CA GLU A 354 30.95 -8.06 -1.79
C GLU A 354 31.48 -7.09 -0.73
N ALA A 355 32.72 -7.30 -0.27
CA ALA A 355 33.34 -6.53 0.81
C ALA A 355 33.42 -5.02 0.54
N ASP A 356 33.36 -4.61 -0.73
CA ASP A 356 33.36 -3.19 -1.13
C ASP A 356 32.02 -2.48 -0.83
N GLU A 357 30.90 -3.21 -0.86
CA GLU A 357 29.58 -2.66 -0.51
C GLU A 357 29.44 -2.45 1.00
N LEU A 358 30.17 -3.25 1.80
CA LEU A 358 30.25 -3.16 3.25
C LEU A 358 30.95 -1.88 3.72
N ALA A 359 32.05 -1.53 3.05
CA ALA A 359 32.81 -0.32 3.35
C ALA A 359 32.00 0.94 3.01
N ALA A 360 31.31 0.94 1.86
CA ALA A 360 30.44 2.02 1.45
C ALA A 360 29.30 2.26 2.45
N ILE A 361 28.73 1.20 3.05
CA ILE A 361 27.67 1.35 4.05
C ILE A 361 28.18 1.98 5.36
N SER A 362 29.36 1.59 5.84
CA SER A 362 29.96 2.13 7.07
C SER A 362 30.51 3.55 6.92
N GLU A 363 31.10 3.89 5.77
CA GLU A 363 31.67 5.23 5.51
C GLU A 363 30.58 6.30 5.32
N GLU A 364 29.45 5.95 4.70
CA GLU A 364 28.31 6.86 4.52
C GLU A 364 27.59 7.20 5.83
N SER A 365 27.57 6.26 6.79
CA SER A 365 27.01 6.47 8.13
C SER A 365 27.75 7.57 8.89
N ALA A 366 29.06 7.70 8.65
CA ALA A 366 29.91 8.73 9.26
C ALA A 366 29.78 10.10 8.57
N ALA A 367 29.22 10.17 7.36
CA ALA A 367 29.16 11.37 6.52
C ALA A 367 27.79 12.09 6.52
N ARG A 368 26.92 11.84 7.50
CA ARG A 368 25.57 12.43 7.60
C ARG A 368 25.59 13.97 7.54
N ASP A 369 25.21 14.51 6.39
CA ASP A 369 24.55 15.83 6.27
C ASP A 369 23.05 15.59 6.00
N PRO A 370 22.17 15.83 6.98
CA PRO A 370 20.73 15.60 6.84
C PRO A 370 20.02 16.57 5.89
N SER A 371 20.74 17.51 5.24
CA SER A 371 20.16 18.50 4.33
C SER A 371 20.19 18.15 2.84
N SER A 372 20.85 17.05 2.43
CA SER A 372 20.98 16.71 1.01
C SER A 372 20.00 15.62 0.58
N GLY A 373 18.85 16.02 0.02
CA GLY A 373 17.87 15.13 -0.62
C GLY A 373 18.42 14.49 -1.90
N ALA A 374 19.34 13.54 -1.77
CA ALA A 374 19.93 12.83 -2.89
C ALA A 374 18.95 11.82 -3.50
N VAL A 375 18.66 11.98 -4.79
CA VAL A 375 17.91 11.03 -5.60
C VAL A 375 18.87 9.93 -6.03
N TYR A 376 18.55 8.68 -5.71
CA TYR A 376 19.33 7.53 -6.13
C TYR A 376 18.56 6.71 -7.17
N TYR A 377 19.26 6.25 -8.20
CA TYR A 377 18.69 5.43 -9.27
C TYR A 377 19.15 3.99 -9.12
N TYR A 378 18.23 3.03 -9.29
CA TYR A 378 18.59 1.63 -9.47
C TYR A 378 19.18 1.46 -10.89
N ASN A 379 20.48 1.15 -11.00
CA ASN A 379 21.13 0.86 -12.27
C ASN A 379 21.45 -0.63 -12.39
N ASP A 380 20.75 -1.30 -13.31
CA ASP A 380 20.80 -2.76 -13.61
C ASP A 380 22.17 -3.22 -14.19
N GLN A 381 23.15 -2.32 -14.37
CA GLN A 381 24.46 -2.66 -14.94
C GLN A 381 25.58 -2.83 -13.93
N SER A 382 25.35 -2.54 -12.66
CA SER A 382 26.27 -2.89 -11.58
C SER A 382 25.56 -3.84 -10.63
N SER A 383 26.20 -4.95 -10.30
CA SER A 383 25.83 -5.85 -9.19
C SER A 383 25.86 -5.18 -7.81
N ALA A 384 25.85 -3.84 -7.76
CA ALA A 384 26.07 -3.00 -6.61
C ALA A 384 24.75 -2.59 -5.95
N THR A 385 24.57 -3.03 -4.72
CA THR A 385 23.60 -2.59 -3.71
C THR A 385 23.88 -1.19 -3.16
N THR A 386 24.80 -0.45 -3.78
CA THR A 386 25.23 0.90 -3.38
C THR A 386 24.36 1.97 -4.01
N TRP A 387 23.84 2.87 -3.17
CA TRP A 387 23.11 4.05 -3.59
C TRP A 387 24.12 5.08 -4.15
N HIS A 388 24.18 5.27 -5.46
CA HIS A 388 25.09 6.25 -6.07
C HIS A 388 24.50 7.66 -6.14
N ARG A 389 25.16 8.62 -5.50
CA ARG A 389 24.89 10.06 -5.72
C ARG A 389 25.24 10.40 -7.17
N PRO A 390 24.36 11.06 -7.96
CA PRO A 390 24.74 11.50 -9.30
C PRO A 390 25.91 12.50 -9.18
N GLY A 391 27.07 12.13 -9.71
CA GLY A 391 28.16 13.08 -9.86
C GLY A 391 27.80 14.18 -10.87
N PRO A 392 28.38 15.39 -10.79
CA PRO A 392 28.04 16.52 -11.65
C PRO A 392 28.44 16.37 -13.14
N GLN A 393 28.65 15.16 -13.66
CA GLN A 393 29.16 14.92 -15.02
C GLN A 393 28.32 13.94 -15.88
N ALA A 394 27.16 13.46 -15.42
CA ALA A 394 26.30 12.55 -16.20
C ALA A 394 25.28 13.27 -17.12
N LEU A 395 25.57 14.50 -17.57
CA LEU A 395 24.86 15.18 -18.64
C LEU A 395 25.87 15.55 -19.73
N GLY A 396 26.26 14.57 -20.54
CA GLY A 396 27.24 14.76 -21.59
C GLY A 396 27.05 13.78 -22.73
N GLN A 397 26.58 14.32 -23.86
CA GLN A 397 26.63 13.77 -25.21
C GLN A 397 25.51 12.81 -25.66
N ALA A 398 24.41 13.42 -26.12
CA ALA A 398 23.72 12.96 -27.33
C ALA A 398 23.12 14.14 -28.11
N ALA A 399 23.71 14.41 -29.27
CA ALA A 399 23.17 15.01 -30.50
C ALA A 399 22.24 16.25 -30.45
N GLY A 400 22.79 17.40 -30.85
CA GLY A 400 22.23 18.28 -31.89
C GLY A 400 20.88 18.96 -31.65
N ALA A 401 20.87 20.07 -30.90
CA ALA A 401 19.75 21.04 -30.94
C ALA A 401 20.03 22.13 -32.01
N PRO A 402 19.05 22.51 -32.86
CA PRO A 402 19.20 23.65 -33.76
C PRO A 402 19.18 24.98 -32.97
N PRO A 403 19.77 26.06 -33.51
CA PRO A 403 20.03 27.28 -32.75
C PRO A 403 18.73 27.99 -32.35
N ARG A 404 18.70 28.45 -31.10
CA ARG A 404 17.65 29.27 -30.50
C ARG A 404 17.51 30.60 -31.26
N THR A 405 16.40 30.82 -31.95
CA THR A 405 15.95 32.16 -32.33
C THR A 405 15.42 32.88 -31.09
N ALA A 406 16.09 33.94 -30.68
CA ALA A 406 15.67 34.83 -29.61
C ALA A 406 14.38 35.57 -30.03
N ILE A 407 13.31 35.40 -29.27
CA ILE A 407 12.10 36.22 -29.37
C ILE A 407 12.28 37.39 -28.40
N SER A 408 12.31 38.61 -28.94
CA SER A 408 12.40 39.87 -28.19
C SER A 408 11.11 40.14 -27.38
N PRO A 409 11.19 40.86 -26.24
CA PRO A 409 10.02 41.19 -25.44
C PRO A 409 9.18 42.25 -26.16
N ARG A 410 7.91 41.95 -26.47
CA ARG A 410 6.95 42.95 -26.91
C ARG A 410 6.29 43.61 -25.70
N GLU A 411 6.42 44.93 -25.69
CA GLU A 411 5.82 45.89 -24.78
C GLU A 411 4.28 45.77 -24.76
N TYR A 412 3.70 45.78 -23.55
CA TYR A 412 2.28 45.97 -23.34
C TYR A 412 1.98 47.48 -23.32
N THR A 413 1.39 48.00 -24.39
CA THR A 413 0.73 49.31 -24.40
C THR A 413 -0.76 49.14 -24.06
N PHE A 414 -1.18 49.72 -22.93
CA PHE A 414 -2.58 49.92 -22.57
C PHE A 414 -3.20 51.00 -23.47
N GLY A 415 -4.31 50.69 -24.13
CA GLY A 415 -5.17 51.66 -24.80
C GLY A 415 -6.58 51.61 -24.23
N ARG A 416 -6.98 52.67 -23.51
CA ARG A 416 -8.37 53.02 -23.24
C ARG A 416 -9.00 53.58 -24.53
N GLY A 417 -10.27 53.26 -24.75
CA GLY A 417 -11.12 53.82 -25.79
C GLY A 417 -12.43 53.07 -25.85
#